data_AF-A0A976DZR1-F1
#
_entry.id   AF-A0A976DZR1-F1
#
_cell.length_a   1.000
_cell.length_b   1.000
_cell.length_c   1.000
_cell.angle_alpha   90.00
_cell.angle_beta   90.00
_cell.angle_gamma   90.00
#
_symmetry.space_group_name_H-M   'P 1'
#
loop_
_entity.id
_entity.type
_entity.pdbx_description
1 polymer ?
#
loop_
_entity_poly.entity_id
_entity_poly.type
_entity_poly.pdbx_seq_one_letter_code
_entity_poly.pdbx_strand_id
1 'polypeptide(L)'
;MPHPLSRTLTALALAAVLATPLRAEGDGDAGAYLAARVAESQNDFRAAAGWYGKAILADSGNLRLLEGALLSELGNGDFAIAATKGLEAFGLYHKALALASVGDLEGADEILSG
;
A
#
# COMPACT_ATOMS: atom_id res chain seq x y z
N MET A 1 -9.24 31.20 56.45
CA MET A 1 -10.03 30.44 55.46
C MET A 1 -9.31 30.53 54.12
N PRO A 2 -8.84 29.41 53.54
CA PRO A 2 -8.04 29.44 52.31
C PRO A 2 -8.92 29.70 51.07
N HIS A 3 -8.45 30.58 50.18
CA HIS A 3 -9.07 30.85 48.89
C HIS A 3 -8.88 29.63 47.95
N PRO A 4 -9.93 29.09 47.31
CA PRO A 4 -9.79 28.02 46.32
C PRO A 4 -9.20 28.58 45.04
N LEU A 5 -7.87 28.47 44.90
CA LEU A 5 -7.18 28.71 43.64
C LEU A 5 -7.65 27.70 42.59
N SER A 6 -8.17 28.23 41.49
CA SER A 6 -7.92 27.76 40.13
C SER A 6 -8.36 26.34 39.75
N ARG A 7 -9.63 26.21 39.34
CA ARG A 7 -10.07 25.10 38.46
C ARG A 7 -9.98 25.44 36.98
N THR A 8 -9.78 26.72 36.63
CA THR A 8 -9.77 27.21 35.24
C THR A 8 -8.38 27.17 34.61
N LEU A 9 -7.29 27.30 35.38
CA LEU A 9 -5.93 27.22 34.79
C LEU A 9 -5.52 25.78 34.43
N THR A 10 -6.09 24.77 35.10
CA THR A 10 -5.81 23.36 34.82
C THR A 10 -6.41 22.89 33.48
N ALA A 11 -7.47 23.53 32.99
CA ALA A 11 -8.09 23.19 31.72
C ALA A 11 -7.32 23.73 30.50
N LEU A 12 -6.60 24.84 30.65
CA LEU A 12 -5.84 25.44 29.54
C LEU A 12 -4.52 24.73 29.26
N ALA A 13 -3.90 24.14 30.28
CA ALA A 13 -2.65 23.39 30.12
C ALA A 13 -2.85 22.05 29.38
N LEU A 14 -4.04 21.44 29.47
CA LEU A 14 -4.34 20.17 28.79
C LEU A 14 -4.71 20.36 27.31
N ALA A 15 -5.20 21.55 26.92
CA ALA A 15 -5.52 21.87 25.53
C ALA A 15 -4.28 22.21 24.67
N ALA A 16 -3.19 22.67 25.30
CA ALA A 16 -1.97 23.06 24.59
C ALA A 16 -1.15 21.86 24.05
N VAL A 17 -1.33 20.66 24.61
CA VAL A 17 -0.60 19.45 24.18
C VAL A 17 -1.21 18.82 22.91
N LEU A 18 -2.46 19.13 22.56
CA LEU A 18 -3.14 18.55 21.39
C LEU A 18 -2.98 19.36 20.09
N ALA A 19 -2.37 20.54 20.14
CA ALA A 19 -2.25 21.44 18.99
C ALA A 19 -0.98 21.22 18.16
N THR A 20 -0.04 20.40 18.61
CA THR A 20 1.04 19.93 17.74
C THR A 20 0.47 18.83 16.86
N PRO A 21 0.35 19.00 15.52
CA PRO A 21 0.13 17.85 14.68
C PRO A 21 1.26 16.88 14.99
N LEU A 22 0.94 15.69 15.50
CA LEU A 22 1.88 14.58 15.47
C LEU A 22 2.16 14.35 13.98
N ARG A 23 3.24 14.94 13.48
CA ARG A 23 3.86 14.44 12.27
C ARG A 23 4.34 13.04 12.67
N ALA A 24 3.61 12.03 12.19
CA ALA A 24 4.15 10.70 12.15
C ALA A 24 5.35 10.74 11.20
N GLU A 25 6.53 11.06 11.73
CA GLU A 25 7.82 10.80 11.08
C GLU A 25 8.04 9.29 11.11
N GLY A 26 7.29 8.59 10.28
CA GLY A 26 7.63 7.26 9.81
C GLY A 26 8.20 7.42 8.41
N ASP A 27 9.35 6.80 8.16
CA ASP A 27 10.05 6.79 6.86
C ASP A 27 9.20 6.17 5.71
N GLY A 28 8.01 5.64 6.02
CA GLY A 28 7.02 5.16 5.06
C GLY A 28 5.64 5.80 5.29
N ASP A 29 4.89 6.04 4.20
CA ASP A 29 3.49 6.49 4.27
C ASP A 29 2.58 5.34 4.76
N ALA A 30 2.62 5.10 6.07
CA ALA A 30 1.83 4.07 6.73
C ALA A 30 0.32 4.27 6.52
N GLY A 31 -0.13 5.52 6.33
CA GLY A 31 -1.52 5.84 5.99
C GLY A 31 -1.90 5.33 4.60
N ALA A 32 -1.05 5.56 3.61
CA ALA A 32 -1.24 5.00 2.26
C ALA A 32 -1.21 3.47 2.26
N TYR A 33 -0.27 2.84 2.99
CA TYR A 33 -0.26 1.39 3.13
C TYR A 33 -1.56 0.85 3.74
N LEU A 34 -2.04 1.43 4.84
CA LEU A 34 -3.29 0.99 5.47
C LEU A 34 -4.50 1.22 4.54
N ALA A 35 -4.57 2.33 3.83
CA ALA A 35 -5.61 2.59 2.85
C ALA A 35 -5.60 1.53 1.73
N ALA A 36 -4.40 1.14 1.27
CA ALA A 36 -4.26 0.07 0.30
C ALA A 36 -4.79 -1.27 0.84
N ARG A 37 -4.45 -1.63 2.08
CA ARG A 37 -4.96 -2.86 2.73
C ARG A 37 -6.47 -2.87 2.90
N VAL A 38 -7.06 -1.72 3.23
CA VAL A 38 -8.52 -1.59 3.33
C VAL A 38 -9.15 -1.77 1.95
N ALA A 39 -8.62 -1.12 0.92
CA ALA A 39 -9.10 -1.27 -0.46
C ALA A 39 -8.98 -2.74 -0.95
N GLU A 40 -7.84 -3.40 -0.69
CA GLU A 40 -7.65 -4.84 -0.96
C GLU A 40 -8.72 -5.70 -0.28
N SER A 41 -9.02 -5.44 1.00
CA SER A 41 -10.04 -6.20 1.74
C SER A 41 -11.45 -6.05 1.14
N GLN A 42 -11.65 -4.99 0.36
CA GLN A 42 -12.89 -4.70 -0.35
C GLN A 42 -12.84 -5.14 -1.82
N ASN A 43 -11.75 -5.77 -2.26
CA ASN A 43 -11.46 -6.10 -3.66
C ASN A 43 -11.44 -4.88 -4.60
N ASP A 44 -11.24 -3.67 -4.06
CA ASP A 44 -11.03 -2.47 -4.87
C ASP A 44 -9.54 -2.37 -5.26
N PHE A 45 -9.15 -3.20 -6.21
CA PHE A 45 -7.77 -3.32 -6.67
C PHE A 45 -7.25 -2.05 -7.36
N ARG A 46 -8.14 -1.24 -7.94
CA ARG A 46 -7.78 0.05 -8.54
C ARG A 46 -7.37 1.05 -7.48
N ALA A 47 -8.16 1.18 -6.42
CA ALA A 47 -7.80 2.05 -5.30
C ALA A 47 -6.55 1.52 -4.57
N ALA A 48 -6.47 0.20 -4.35
CA ALA A 48 -5.33 -0.44 -3.70
C ALA A 48 -4.02 -0.15 -4.46
N ALA A 49 -4.00 -0.33 -5.78
CA ALA A 49 -2.84 -0.03 -6.62
C ALA A 49 -2.39 1.44 -6.49
N GLY A 50 -3.33 2.39 -6.53
CA GLY A 50 -3.02 3.81 -6.35
C GLY A 50 -2.41 4.11 -4.97
N TRP A 51 -2.95 3.52 -3.91
CA TRP A 51 -2.44 3.70 -2.55
C TRP A 51 -1.08 3.04 -2.32
N TYR A 52 -0.85 1.84 -2.85
CA TYR A 52 0.48 1.22 -2.82
C TYR A 52 1.49 2.01 -3.63
N GLY A 53 1.11 2.50 -4.82
CA GLY A 53 1.96 3.39 -5.62
C GLY A 53 2.40 4.62 -4.82
N LYS A 54 1.50 5.21 -4.05
CA LYS A 54 1.84 6.31 -3.12
C LYS A 54 2.79 5.86 -2.00
N ALA A 55 2.57 4.70 -1.40
CA ALA A 55 3.43 4.17 -0.34
C ALA A 55 4.85 3.85 -0.84
N ILE A 56 4.98 3.33 -2.06
CA ILE A 56 6.26 3.01 -2.72
C ILE A 56 7.11 4.26 -2.94
N LEU A 57 6.50 5.44 -3.13
CA LEU A 57 7.26 6.70 -3.24
C LEU A 57 7.99 7.06 -1.94
N ALA A 58 7.49 6.60 -0.80
CA ALA A 58 8.15 6.81 0.50
C ALA A 58 9.24 5.75 0.74
N ASP A 59 8.98 4.49 0.42
CA ASP A 59 9.93 3.39 0.60
C ASP A 59 9.88 2.40 -0.58
N SER A 60 10.63 2.72 -1.63
CA SER A 60 10.65 1.93 -2.87
C SER A 60 11.42 0.62 -2.75
N GLY A 61 12.19 0.44 -1.67
CA GLY A 61 12.93 -0.80 -1.39
C GLY A 61 12.09 -1.83 -0.64
N ASN A 62 10.90 -1.45 -0.18
CA ASN A 62 10.05 -2.31 0.62
C ASN A 62 9.35 -3.36 -0.23
N LEU A 63 9.85 -4.60 -0.16
CA LEU A 63 9.28 -5.71 -0.92
C LEU A 63 7.77 -5.91 -0.64
N ARG A 64 7.32 -5.67 0.60
CA ARG A 64 5.90 -5.80 0.95
C ARG A 64 5.01 -4.81 0.20
N LEU A 65 5.50 -3.59 -0.04
CA LEU A 65 4.76 -2.58 -0.79
C LEU A 65 4.72 -2.94 -2.28
N LEU A 66 5.86 -3.41 -2.81
CA LEU A 66 5.97 -3.87 -4.20
C LEU A 66 5.08 -5.09 -4.47
N GLU A 67 5.04 -6.07 -3.56
CA GLU A 67 4.15 -7.24 -3.63
C GLU A 67 2.68 -6.83 -3.64
N GLY A 68 2.28 -5.93 -2.74
CA GLY A 68 0.90 -5.42 -2.68
C GLY A 68 0.48 -4.67 -3.95
N ALA A 69 1.38 -3.84 -4.50
CA ALA A 69 1.16 -3.18 -5.78
C ALA A 69 1.00 -4.20 -6.92
N LEU A 70 1.90 -5.19 -7.01
CA LEU A 70 1.84 -6.24 -8.01
C LEU A 70 0.53 -7.03 -7.93
N LEU A 71 0.13 -7.48 -6.74
CA LEU A 71 -1.14 -8.21 -6.56
C LEU A 71 -2.36 -7.36 -6.94
N SER A 72 -2.35 -6.08 -6.59
CA SER A 72 -3.43 -5.16 -6.94
C SER A 72 -3.51 -4.96 -8.46
N GLU A 73 -2.38 -4.78 -9.13
CA GLU A 73 -2.38 -4.62 -10.60
C GLU A 73 -2.73 -5.91 -11.33
N LEU A 74 -2.29 -7.06 -10.84
CA LEU A 74 -2.76 -8.37 -11.34
C LEU A 74 -4.28 -8.50 -11.21
N GLY A 75 -4.86 -8.06 -10.10
CA GLY A 75 -6.31 -7.99 -9.90
C GLY A 75 -7.02 -7.03 -10.88
N ASN A 76 -6.33 -5.99 -11.34
CA ASN A 76 -6.79 -5.10 -12.41
C ASN A 76 -6.57 -5.66 -13.83
N GLY A 77 -5.85 -6.77 -13.97
CA GLY A 77 -5.41 -7.32 -15.25
C GLY A 77 -4.23 -6.55 -15.88
N ASP A 78 -3.55 -5.70 -15.10
CA ASP A 78 -2.32 -5.04 -15.52
C ASP A 78 -1.11 -5.88 -15.10
N PHE A 79 -0.37 -6.35 -16.09
CA PHE A 79 0.81 -7.20 -15.91
C PHE A 79 2.12 -6.45 -16.19
N ALA A 80 2.09 -5.13 -16.40
CA ALA A 80 3.31 -4.36 -16.70
C ALA A 80 4.30 -4.37 -15.53
N ILE A 81 3.78 -4.36 -14.29
CA ILE A 81 4.58 -4.40 -13.07
C ILE A 81 5.22 -5.79 -12.82
N ALA A 82 4.86 -6.81 -13.60
CA ALA A 82 5.48 -8.14 -13.53
C ALA A 82 6.99 -8.13 -13.88
N ALA A 83 7.54 -7.05 -14.43
CA ALA A 83 8.98 -6.90 -14.67
C ALA A 83 9.73 -6.26 -13.49
N THR A 84 9.07 -6.07 -12.34
CA THR A 84 9.68 -5.47 -11.15
C THR A 84 10.79 -6.34 -10.59
N LYS A 85 11.96 -5.74 -10.35
CA LYS A 85 13.14 -6.44 -9.85
C LYS A 85 12.88 -7.13 -8.51
N GLY A 86 13.12 -8.44 -8.46
CA GLY A 86 12.87 -9.30 -7.31
C GLY A 86 11.47 -9.94 -7.28
N LEU A 87 10.58 -9.56 -8.18
CA LEU A 87 9.22 -10.11 -8.31
C LEU A 87 8.94 -10.66 -9.72
N GLU A 88 9.95 -10.70 -10.60
CA GLU A 88 9.75 -11.02 -12.01
C GLU A 88 9.14 -12.40 -12.21
N ALA A 89 9.71 -13.41 -11.56
CA ALA A 89 9.22 -14.78 -11.66
C ALA A 89 7.76 -14.90 -11.20
N PHE A 90 7.38 -14.21 -10.12
CA PHE A 90 6.01 -14.22 -9.62
C PHE A 90 5.06 -13.54 -10.61
N GLY A 91 5.38 -12.33 -11.05
CA GLY A 91 4.55 -11.58 -11.99
C GLY A 91 4.38 -12.30 -13.33
N LEU A 92 5.48 -12.82 -13.89
CA LEU A 92 5.47 -13.54 -15.16
C LEU A 92 4.68 -14.85 -15.07
N TYR A 93 4.83 -15.60 -13.98
CA TYR A 93 4.04 -16.81 -13.75
C TYR A 93 2.53 -16.50 -13.72
N HIS A 94 2.13 -15.47 -12.98
CA HIS A 94 0.71 -15.08 -12.92
C HIS A 94 0.18 -14.54 -14.25
N LYS A 95 1.01 -13.84 -15.03
CA LYS A 95 0.67 -13.43 -16.40
C LYS A 95 0.44 -14.64 -17.31
N ALA A 96 1.34 -15.62 -17.28
CA ALA A 96 1.21 -16.83 -18.07
C ALA A 96 -0.06 -17.63 -17.70
N LEU A 97 -0.36 -17.74 -16.40
CA LEU A 97 -1.60 -18.36 -15.93
C LEU A 97 -2.85 -17.61 -16.43
N ALA A 98 -2.82 -16.28 -16.44
CA ALA A 98 -3.93 -15.48 -16.93
C ALA A 98 -4.13 -15.67 -18.45
N LEU A 99 -3.06 -15.69 -19.23
CA LEU A 99 -3.09 -15.98 -20.68
C LEU A 99 -3.65 -17.38 -20.94
N ALA A 100 -3.12 -18.40 -20.26
CA ALA A 100 -3.61 -19.77 -20.38
C ALA A 100 -5.10 -19.89 -20.01
N SER A 101 -5.55 -19.14 -18.99
CA SER A 101 -6.95 -19.15 -18.53
C SER A 101 -7.92 -18.59 -19.57
N VAL A 102 -7.47 -17.69 -20.45
CA VAL A 102 -8.27 -17.18 -21.58
C VAL A 102 -8.05 -17.95 -22.88
N GLY A 103 -7.29 -19.04 -22.83
CA GLY A 103 -7.02 -19.94 -23.97
C GLY A 103 -5.76 -19.58 -24.77
N ASP A 104 -5.02 -18.56 -24.38
CA ASP A 104 -3.75 -18.19 -25.00
C ASP A 104 -2.61 -19.04 -24.44
N LEU A 105 -2.58 -20.30 -24.87
CA LEU A 105 -1.55 -21.27 -24.45
C LEU A 105 -0.18 -20.96 -25.06
N GLU A 106 -0.15 -20.39 -26.27
CA GLU A 106 1.08 -20.02 -26.96
C GLU A 106 1.79 -18.86 -26.24
N GLY A 107 1.06 -17.80 -25.89
CA GLY A 107 1.61 -16.69 -25.12
C GLY A 107 2.01 -17.08 -23.70
N ALA A 108 1.32 -18.05 -23.09
CA ALA A 108 1.72 -18.61 -21.80
C ALA A 108 3.03 -19.43 -21.90
N ASP A 109 3.17 -20.26 -22.94
CA ASP A 109 4.36 -21.06 -23.20
C ASP A 109 5.59 -20.18 -23.48
N GLU A 110 5.44 -19.12 -24.29
CA GLU A 110 6.52 -18.18 -24.57
C GLU A 110 7.09 -17.54 -23.29
N ILE A 111 6.23 -17.22 -22.31
CA ILE A 111 6.66 -16.65 -21.04
C ILE A 111 7.36 -17.69 -20.15
N LEU A 112 6.91 -18.94 -20.17
CA LEU A 112 7.40 -19.98 -19.24
C LEU A 112 8.60 -20.76 -19.77
N SER A 113 8.79 -20.80 -21.10
CA SER A 113 9.83 -21.59 -21.76
C SER A 113 11.19 -20.86 -21.87
N GLY A 114 11.21 -19.53 -21.73
CA GLY A 114 12.42 -18.72 -21.56
C GLY A 114 13.11 -18.27 -22.84
#